data_AF-A0A1G5SBY3-F1
#
_entry.id   AF-A0A1G5SBY3-F1
#
_cell.length_a   1.000
_cell.length_b   1.000
_cell.length_c   1.000
_cell.angle_alpha   90.00
_cell.angle_beta   90.00
_cell.angle_gamma   90.00
#
_symmetry.space_group_name_H-M   'P 1'
#
loop_
_entity.id
_entity.type
_entity.pdbx_description
1 polymer ?
#
loop_
_entity_poly.entity_id
_entity_poly.type
_entity_poly.pdbx_seq_one_letter_code
_entity_poly.pdbx_strand_id
1 'polypeptide(L)'
;MACFGAVTKIGCSHHFTVIAGRKPKETPEFRWINTILGNLKTSLSGCYHTFNFRKYAARYLAAFSYRFNRRFDLCSLHERLLIATA
;
A
#
# COMPACT_ATOMS: atom_id res chain seq x y z
N MET A 1 20.74 -8.51 2.65
CA MET A 1 19.90 -8.40 3.86
C MET A 1 20.23 -7.17 4.73
N ALA A 2 20.66 -6.04 4.15
CA ALA A 2 21.13 -4.89 4.93
C ALA A 2 20.04 -3.82 5.22
N CYS A 3 18.90 -3.86 4.54
CA CYS A 3 17.93 -2.75 4.56
C CYS A 3 17.17 -2.59 5.89
N PHE A 4 17.14 -3.60 6.75
CA PHE A 4 16.34 -3.59 7.99
C PHE A 4 17.14 -3.28 9.26
N GLY A 5 18.46 -3.11 9.15
CA GLY A 5 19.30 -2.85 10.32
C GLY A 5 18.92 -1.58 11.09
N ALA A 6 18.42 -0.54 10.39
CA ALA A 6 17.94 0.68 11.03
C ALA A 6 16.64 0.47 11.84
N VAL A 7 15.76 -0.42 11.37
CA VAL A 7 14.46 -0.73 12.00
C VAL A 7 14.67 -1.52 13.29
N THR A 8 15.61 -2.47 13.29
CA THR A 8 15.98 -3.20 14.51
C THR A 8 16.66 -2.30 15.54
N LYS A 9 17.48 -1.32 15.10
CA LYS A 9 18.15 -0.36 16.00
C LYS A 9 17.18 0.54 16.78
N ILE A 10 16.00 0.84 16.22
CA ILE A 10 14.96 1.62 16.91
C ILE A 10 14.01 0.73 17.73
N GLY A 11 14.36 -0.54 17.97
CA GLY A 11 13.58 -1.48 18.78
C GLY A 11 12.38 -2.09 18.06
N CYS A 12 12.23 -1.87 16.75
CA CYS A 12 11.16 -2.52 15.98
C CYS A 12 11.59 -3.94 15.58
N SER A 13 10.75 -4.93 15.93
CA SER A 13 10.89 -6.30 15.44
C SER A 13 10.40 -6.38 13.99
N HIS A 14 11.26 -6.86 13.09
CA HIS A 14 10.91 -7.08 11.69
C HIS A 14 10.94 -8.58 11.39
N HIS A 15 9.78 -9.16 11.12
CA HIS A 15 9.66 -10.55 10.69
C HIS A 15 9.52 -10.61 9.16
N PHE A 16 10.35 -11.43 8.51
CA PHE A 16 10.26 -11.65 7.06
C PHE A 16 9.80 -13.08 6.78
N THR A 17 8.82 -13.23 5.90
CA THR A 17 8.31 -14.54 5.48
C THR A 17 8.89 -14.89 4.11
N VAL A 18 9.78 -15.88 4.05
CA VAL A 18 10.37 -16.35 2.78
C VAL A 18 9.40 -17.28 2.06
N ILE A 19 8.93 -16.90 0.86
CA ILE A 19 7.90 -17.66 0.16
C ILE A 19 8.42 -19.01 -0.38
N ALA A 20 9.69 -19.14 -0.82
CA ALA A 20 10.39 -20.40 -1.15
C ALA A 20 9.51 -21.58 -1.65
N GLY A 21 8.67 -21.35 -2.68
CA GLY A 21 7.83 -22.40 -3.28
C GLY A 21 6.51 -22.70 -2.55
N ARG A 22 6.24 -22.07 -1.40
CA ARG A 22 4.96 -22.14 -0.70
C ARG A 22 3.85 -21.55 -1.56
N LYS A 23 2.71 -22.24 -1.59
CA LYS A 23 1.52 -21.76 -2.28
C LYS A 23 0.92 -20.58 -1.51
N PRO A 24 0.23 -19.64 -2.19
CA PRO A 24 -0.35 -18.49 -1.51
C PRO A 24 -1.35 -18.81 -0.39
N LYS A 25 -1.99 -19.99 -0.44
CA LYS A 25 -2.90 -20.47 0.61
C LYS A 25 -2.18 -20.92 1.88
N GLU A 26 -0.89 -21.25 1.78
CA GLU A 26 -0.06 -21.76 2.88
C GLU A 26 0.63 -20.63 3.67
N THR A 27 0.36 -19.38 3.29
CA THR A 27 1.01 -18.18 3.82
C THR A 27 -0.07 -17.17 4.23
N PRO A 28 -0.48 -17.13 5.52
CA PRO A 28 -1.60 -16.32 5.98
C PRO A 28 -1.41 -14.83 5.72
N GLU A 29 -0.18 -14.35 5.56
CA GLU A 29 0.17 -12.99 5.19
C GLU A 29 -0.43 -12.60 3.82
N PHE A 30 -0.55 -13.54 2.88
CA PHE A 30 -1.19 -13.21 1.61
C PHE A 30 -2.67 -12.90 1.74
N ARG A 31 -3.34 -13.30 2.81
CA ARG A 31 -4.75 -12.96 3.01
C ARG A 31 -4.94 -11.45 3.03
N TRP A 32 -4.20 -10.75 3.89
CA TRP A 32 -4.34 -9.30 4.01
C TRP A 32 -3.76 -8.57 2.79
N ILE A 33 -2.67 -9.10 2.18
CA ILE A 33 -2.12 -8.56 0.93
C ILE A 33 -3.18 -8.63 -0.18
N ASN A 34 -3.82 -9.78 -0.36
CA ASN A 34 -4.87 -9.97 -1.36
C ASN A 34 -6.09 -9.09 -1.07
N THR A 35 -6.43 -8.86 0.21
CA THR A 35 -7.49 -7.90 0.57
C THR A 35 -7.13 -6.48 0.13
N ILE A 36 -5.89 -6.02 0.38
CA ILE A 36 -5.45 -4.69 -0.06
C ILE A 36 -5.45 -4.60 -1.59
N LEU A 37 -4.91 -5.60 -2.29
CA LEU A 37 -4.88 -5.63 -3.75
C LEU A 37 -6.29 -5.67 -4.36
N GLY A 38 -7.21 -6.41 -3.73
CA GLY A 38 -8.62 -6.43 -4.10
C GLY A 38 -9.26 -5.04 -3.97
N ASN A 39 -9.06 -4.38 -2.82
CA ASN A 39 -9.57 -3.02 -2.60
C ASN A 39 -8.96 -2.00 -3.56
N LEU A 40 -7.65 -2.11 -3.85
CA LEU A 40 -6.98 -1.30 -4.85
C LEU A 40 -7.63 -1.47 -6.23
N LYS A 41 -7.82 -2.71 -6.68
CA LYS A 41 -8.46 -3.00 -7.96
C LYS A 41 -9.87 -2.43 -8.03
N THR A 42 -10.69 -2.67 -7.00
CA THR A 42 -12.06 -2.13 -6.93
C THR A 42 -12.09 -0.61 -6.95
N SER A 43 -11.21 0.05 -6.18
CA SER A 43 -11.11 1.50 -6.16
C SER A 43 -10.70 2.06 -7.52
N LEU A 44 -9.76 1.41 -8.22
CA LEU A 44 -9.32 1.84 -9.54
C LEU A 44 -10.42 1.66 -10.58
N SER A 45 -11.06 0.49 -10.62
CA SER A 45 -12.14 0.20 -11.57
C SER A 45 -13.38 1.06 -11.32
N GLY A 46 -13.67 1.43 -10.07
CA GLY A 46 -14.81 2.27 -9.70
C GLY A 46 -14.59 3.76 -9.98
N CYS A 47 -13.39 4.29 -9.73
CA CYS A 47 -13.11 5.72 -9.91
C CYS A 47 -12.60 6.08 -11.31
N TYR A 48 -12.02 5.13 -12.04
CA TYR A 48 -11.35 5.37 -13.32
C TYR A 48 -11.86 4.41 -14.41
N HIS A 49 -13.14 4.52 -14.76
CA HIS A 49 -13.80 3.63 -15.74
C HIS A 49 -13.33 3.84 -17.19
N THR A 50 -12.97 5.07 -17.56
CA THR A 50 -12.70 5.45 -18.98
C THR A 50 -11.28 5.95 -19.22
N PHE A 51 -10.46 6.04 -18.17
CA PHE A 51 -9.16 6.68 -18.27
C PHE A 51 -8.08 5.73 -18.76
N ASN A 52 -7.17 6.25 -19.58
CA ASN A 52 -5.99 5.55 -20.09
C ASN A 52 -5.09 5.11 -18.91
N PHE A 53 -5.39 3.96 -18.32
CA PHE A 53 -4.73 3.43 -17.12
C PHE A 53 -3.22 3.42 -17.31
N ARG A 54 -2.76 3.04 -18.50
CA ARG A 54 -1.34 3.04 -18.87
C ARG A 54 -0.68 4.41 -18.72
N LYS A 55 -1.40 5.50 -19.02
CA LYS A 55 -0.88 6.87 -18.91
C LYS A 55 -0.81 7.37 -17.46
N TYR A 56 -1.70 6.90 -16.57
CA TYR A 56 -1.85 7.47 -15.23
C TYR A 56 -1.69 6.48 -14.07
N ALA A 57 -1.32 5.21 -14.34
CA ALA A 57 -1.19 4.16 -13.35
C ALA A 57 -0.35 4.57 -12.14
N ALA A 58 0.80 5.22 -12.37
CA ALA A 58 1.66 5.69 -11.31
C ALA A 58 0.97 6.73 -10.39
N ARG A 59 0.21 7.67 -10.98
CA ARG A 59 -0.54 8.68 -10.22
C ARG A 59 -1.68 8.05 -9.42
N TYR A 60 -2.38 7.08 -10.01
CA TYR A 60 -3.47 6.39 -9.32
C TYR A 60 -2.96 5.54 -8.16
N LEU A 61 -1.85 4.84 -8.36
CA LEU A 61 -1.19 4.09 -7.29
C LEU A 61 -0.71 5.03 -6.19
N ALA A 62 -0.07 6.16 -6.53
CA ALA A 62 0.39 7.14 -5.55
C ALA A 62 -0.78 7.73 -4.73
N ALA A 63 -1.90 8.08 -5.37
CA ALA A 63 -3.10 8.56 -4.69
C ALA A 63 -3.70 7.51 -3.75
N PHE A 64 -3.74 6.24 -4.18
CA PHE A 64 -4.17 5.14 -3.33
C PHE A 64 -3.23 4.97 -2.13
N SER A 65 -1.91 4.88 -2.34
CA SER A 65 -0.91 4.75 -1.27
C SER A 65 -0.98 5.91 -0.28
N TYR A 66 -1.19 7.13 -0.77
CA TYR A 66 -1.33 8.32 0.05
C TYR A 66 -2.51 8.20 1.04
N ARG A 67 -3.66 7.71 0.58
CA ARG A 67 -4.86 7.47 1.41
C ARG A 67 -4.70 6.24 2.29
N PHE A 68 -4.16 5.15 1.76
CA PHE A 68 -3.99 3.88 2.47
C PHE A 68 -3.09 4.04 3.70
N ASN A 69 -1.97 4.77 3.57
CA ASN A 69 -1.05 5.02 4.69
C ASN A 69 -1.65 5.90 5.80
N ARG A 70 -2.76 6.60 5.51
CA ARG A 70 -3.50 7.47 6.44
C ARG A 70 -4.91 6.98 6.74
N ARG A 71 -5.22 5.73 6.42
CA ARG A 71 -6.58 5.16 6.48
C ARG A 71 -7.22 5.16 7.88
N PHE A 72 -6.46 5.46 8.93
CA PHE A 72 -6.94 5.53 10.30
C PHE A 72 -7.38 6.94 10.74
N ASP A 73 -7.01 7.97 9.98
CA ASP A 73 -7.42 9.36 10.21
C ASP A 73 -7.57 10.06 8.85
N LEU A 74 -8.73 9.82 8.23
CA LEU A 74 -9.06 10.39 6.92
C LEU A 74 -9.43 11.87 7.00
N CYS A 75 -9.84 12.35 8.18
CA CYS A 75 -10.22 13.75 8.37
C CYS A 75 -9.02 14.67 8.17
N SER A 76 -7.83 14.32 8.66
CA SER A 76 -6.63 15.15 8.48
C SER A 76 -6.01 15.12 7.07
N LEU A 77 -6.62 14.39 6.12
CA LEU A 77 -6.01 14.13 4.82
C LEU A 77 -5.86 15.39 3.95
N HIS A 78 -6.82 16.32 4.06
CA HIS A 78 -6.82 17.58 3.31
C HIS A 78 -5.77 18.56 3.83
N GLU A 79 -5.69 18.75 5.15
CA GLU A 79 -4.65 19.57 5.79
C GLU A 79 -3.24 19.07 5.45
N ARG A 80 -3.03 17.76 5.56
CA ARG A 80 -1.73 17.14 5.23
C ARG A 80 -1.39 17.23 3.74
N LEU A 81 -2.40 17.25 2.87
CA LEU A 81 -2.15 17.40 1.44
C LEU A 81 -1.65 18.82 1.16
N LEU A 82 -2.24 19.84 1.78
CA LEU A 82 -1.79 21.22 1.67
C LEU A 82 -0.33 21.37 2.13
N ILE A 83 0.03 20.76 3.27
CA ILE A 83 1.41 20.77 3.78
C ILE A 83 2.37 20.07 2.81
N ALA A 84 1.97 18.97 2.18
CA ALA A 84 2.83 18.21 1.27
C ALA A 84 3.05 18.90 -0.09
N THR A 85 2.21 19.88 -0.45
CA THR A 85 2.28 20.65 -1.71
C THR A 85 2.84 22.06 -1.54
N ALA A 86 3.01 22.52 -0.30
CA ALA A 86 3.68 23.77 0.04
C ALA A 86 5.20 23.62 -0.11
#